data_AF-A0A6C0CHE7-F1
#
_entry.id   AF-A0A6C0CHE7-F1
#
_cell.length_a   1.000
_cell.length_b   1.000
_cell.length_c   1.000
_cell.angle_alpha   90.00
_cell.angle_beta   90.00
_cell.angle_gamma   90.00
#
_symmetry.space_group_name_H-M   'P 1'
#
loop_
_entity.id
_entity.type
_entity.pdbx_description
1 polymer ?
#
loop_
_entity_poly.entity_id
_entity_poly.type
_entity_poly.pdbx_seq_one_letter_code
_entity_poly.pdbx_strand_id
1 'polypeptide(L)'
;MQEIQSQEQWVLYRLERFYTNERNLDRVRNILNGESNLSLRLIDWFVTNYAKKFNVSYMTKDNKHVIVYLSYKSHLKAYSKKMFDPFCRWKRIKFHDMDTTVGQLNFFEWAISDEVLDYLQTHREAIHADMETRLHEAKDTEVEGTKRKRHELSHSATKSMTRHDVRVTVKFD
;
A
#
# COMPACT_ATOMS: atom_id res chain seq x y z
N MET A 1 6.30 -13.20 -30.46
CA MET A 1 6.36 -12.07 -29.51
C MET A 1 4.96 -11.50 -29.40
N GLN A 2 4.34 -11.49 -28.22
CA GLN A 2 3.07 -10.78 -28.05
C GLN A 2 3.33 -9.28 -28.23
N GLU A 3 2.62 -8.66 -29.14
CA GLU A 3 2.73 -7.22 -29.40
C GLU A 3 1.99 -6.46 -28.29
N ILE A 4 2.71 -5.65 -27.52
CA ILE A 4 2.14 -4.92 -26.38
C ILE A 4 1.58 -3.59 -26.89
N GLN A 5 0.26 -3.43 -26.82
CA GLN A 5 -0.46 -2.31 -27.42
C GLN A 5 -1.01 -1.30 -26.38
N SER A 6 -0.87 -1.58 -25.08
CA SER A 6 -1.42 -0.73 -24.01
C SER A 6 -0.59 -0.71 -22.73
N GLN A 7 -0.74 0.36 -21.95
CA GLN A 7 -0.10 0.50 -20.62
C GLN A 7 -0.51 -0.63 -19.67
N GLU A 8 -1.76 -1.08 -19.73
CA GLU A 8 -2.27 -2.18 -18.89
C GLU A 8 -1.58 -3.51 -19.22
N GLN A 9 -1.37 -3.81 -20.50
CA GLN A 9 -0.61 -5.01 -20.91
C GLN A 9 0.86 -4.93 -20.50
N TRP A 10 1.49 -3.75 -20.56
CA TRP A 10 2.86 -3.56 -20.06
C TRP A 10 2.98 -3.81 -18.57
N VAL A 11 2.03 -3.29 -17.79
CA VAL A 11 1.98 -3.53 -16.34
C VAL A 11 1.79 -5.02 -16.08
N LEU A 12 0.86 -5.68 -16.76
CA LEU A 12 0.61 -7.10 -16.58
C LEU A 12 1.85 -7.95 -16.93
N TYR A 13 2.53 -7.65 -18.04
CA TYR A 13 3.78 -8.32 -18.43
C TYR A 13 4.87 -8.19 -17.35
N ARG A 14 5.02 -6.99 -16.77
CA ARG A 14 5.95 -6.76 -15.66
C ARG A 14 5.54 -7.55 -14.42
N LEU A 15 4.24 -7.59 -14.10
CA LEU A 15 3.71 -8.32 -12.95
C LEU A 15 3.91 -9.84 -13.09
N GLU A 16 3.71 -10.40 -14.27
CA GLU A 16 4.00 -11.83 -14.54
C GLU A 16 5.46 -12.18 -14.20
N ARG A 17 6.40 -11.33 -14.61
CA ARG A 17 7.82 -11.52 -14.28
C ARG A 17 8.10 -11.41 -12.78
N PHE A 18 7.44 -10.47 -12.09
CA PHE A 18 7.61 -10.28 -10.65
C PHE A 18 7.05 -11.46 -9.83
N TYR A 19 5.88 -11.96 -10.22
CA TYR A 19 5.19 -13.06 -9.55
C TYR A 19 5.62 -14.45 -10.02
N THR A 20 6.59 -14.54 -10.94
CA THR A 20 7.31 -15.80 -11.21
C THR A 20 8.02 -16.31 -9.95
N ASN A 21 8.37 -15.42 -9.02
CA ASN A 21 8.80 -15.81 -7.68
C ASN A 21 7.58 -16.26 -6.85
N GLU A 22 7.46 -17.57 -6.64
CA GLU A 22 6.36 -18.20 -5.90
C GLU A 22 6.16 -17.59 -4.50
N ARG A 23 7.24 -17.18 -3.81
CA ARG A 23 7.13 -16.56 -2.48
C ARG A 23 6.33 -15.26 -2.51
N ASN A 24 6.50 -14.45 -3.56
CA ASN A 24 5.76 -13.21 -3.72
C ASN A 24 4.28 -13.50 -4.02
N LEU A 25 4.04 -14.48 -4.90
CA LEU A 25 2.69 -14.88 -5.28
C LEU A 25 1.91 -15.43 -4.09
N ASP A 26 2.50 -16.37 -3.34
CA ASP A 26 1.87 -16.98 -2.17
C ASP A 26 1.63 -15.96 -1.06
N ARG A 27 2.57 -15.03 -0.85
CA ARG A 27 2.38 -13.95 0.13
C ARG A 27 1.15 -13.10 -0.21
N VAL A 28 0.95 -12.75 -1.49
CA VAL A 28 -0.24 -12.02 -1.92
C VAL A 28 -1.47 -12.90 -1.79
N ARG A 29 -1.43 -14.14 -2.27
CA ARG A 29 -2.54 -15.10 -2.19
C ARG A 29 -3.06 -15.26 -0.76
N ASN A 30 -2.17 -15.46 0.22
CA ASN A 30 -2.54 -15.63 1.62
C ASN A 30 -3.22 -14.36 2.20
N ILE A 31 -2.81 -13.16 1.77
CA ILE A 31 -3.46 -11.91 2.17
C ILE A 31 -4.84 -11.79 1.53
N LEU A 32 -4.97 -12.15 0.25
CA LEU A 32 -6.25 -12.07 -0.48
C LEU A 32 -7.29 -13.08 0.04
N ASN A 33 -6.85 -14.28 0.41
CA ASN A 33 -7.70 -15.33 1.00
C ASN A 33 -8.06 -15.05 2.47
N GLY A 34 -7.37 -14.11 3.13
CA GLY A 34 -7.56 -13.81 4.56
C GLY A 34 -6.89 -14.82 5.50
N GLU A 35 -5.96 -15.63 5.00
CA GLU A 35 -5.14 -16.56 5.79
C GLU A 35 -3.96 -15.86 6.48
N SER A 36 -3.61 -14.66 6.01
CA SER A 36 -2.59 -13.81 6.61
C SER A 36 -3.13 -13.00 7.80
N ASN A 37 -2.24 -12.71 8.75
CA ASN A 37 -2.50 -11.76 9.84
C ASN A 37 -2.65 -10.30 9.35
N LEU A 38 -2.37 -10.04 8.07
CA LEU A 38 -2.53 -8.75 7.43
C LEU A 38 -3.81 -8.75 6.59
N SER A 39 -4.72 -7.83 6.90
CA SER A 39 -5.93 -7.60 6.10
C SER A 39 -5.75 -6.44 5.12
N LEU A 40 -6.51 -6.46 4.01
CA LEU A 40 -6.53 -5.37 3.03
C LEU A 40 -6.83 -4.00 3.66
N ARG A 41 -7.74 -3.97 4.64
CA ARG A 41 -8.10 -2.74 5.36
C ARG A 41 -6.94 -2.21 6.19
N LEU A 42 -6.22 -3.10 6.88
CA LEU A 42 -5.07 -2.71 7.70
C LEU A 42 -3.94 -2.16 6.83
N ILE A 43 -3.68 -2.79 5.69
CA ILE A 43 -2.67 -2.33 4.74
C ILE A 43 -3.07 -0.96 4.15
N ASP A 44 -4.32 -0.81 3.71
CA ASP A 44 -4.83 0.47 3.18
C ASP A 44 -4.75 1.58 4.24
N TRP A 45 -5.15 1.32 5.48
CA TRP A 45 -5.04 2.27 6.58
C TRP A 45 -3.61 2.67 6.87
N PHE A 46 -2.69 1.69 6.86
CA PHE A 46 -1.29 1.96 7.07
C PHE A 46 -0.75 2.97 6.06
N VAL A 47 -0.95 2.72 4.77
CA VAL A 47 -0.34 3.54 3.71
C VAL A 47 -1.05 4.89 3.50
N THR A 48 -2.36 4.97 3.77
CA THR A 48 -3.15 6.18 3.52
C THR A 48 -3.28 7.12 4.73
N ASN A 49 -3.26 6.57 5.95
CA ASN A 49 -3.54 7.31 7.19
C ASN A 49 -2.36 7.25 8.17
N TYR A 50 -2.00 6.05 8.65
CA TYR A 50 -0.97 5.92 9.69
C TYR A 50 0.38 6.49 9.24
N ALA A 51 0.86 6.07 8.06
CA ALA A 51 2.11 6.56 7.49
C ALA A 51 2.09 8.07 7.20
N LYS A 52 0.93 8.62 6.83
CA LYS A 52 0.71 10.05 6.60
C LYS A 52 0.83 10.83 7.92
N LYS A 53 0.21 10.33 8.98
CA LYS A 53 0.16 10.94 10.32
C LYS A 53 1.51 10.92 11.03
N PHE A 54 2.20 9.79 10.97
CA PHE A 54 3.46 9.58 11.70
C PHE A 54 4.72 9.76 10.85
N ASN A 55 4.58 10.14 9.57
CA ASN A 55 5.69 10.27 8.62
C ASN A 55 6.61 9.03 8.59
N VAL A 56 6.00 7.85 8.47
CA VAL A 56 6.73 6.58 8.55
C VAL A 56 7.76 6.48 7.42
N SER A 57 9.02 6.31 7.82
CA SER A 57 10.16 6.16 6.94
C SER A 57 11.14 5.11 7.45
N TYR A 58 11.77 4.36 6.55
CA TYR A 58 12.80 3.37 6.88
C TYR A 58 13.76 3.17 5.72
N MET A 59 14.88 2.48 6.00
CA MET A 59 15.82 1.99 5.01
C MET A 59 15.46 0.54 4.67
N THR A 60 15.33 0.22 3.39
CA THR A 60 15.14 -1.17 2.96
C THR A 60 16.44 -1.96 3.05
N LYS A 61 16.36 -3.29 2.93
CA LYS A 61 17.55 -4.17 2.84
C LYS A 61 18.51 -3.76 1.71
N ASP A 62 17.98 -3.17 0.64
CA ASP A 62 18.76 -2.66 -0.49
C ASP A 62 19.29 -1.23 -0.29
N ASN A 63 19.28 -0.72 0.94
CA ASN A 63 19.66 0.66 1.30
C ASN A 63 18.85 1.75 0.57
N LYS A 64 17.60 1.47 0.20
CA LYS A 64 16.67 2.47 -0.34
C LYS A 64 15.95 3.15 0.81
N HIS A 65 16.00 4.48 0.87
CA HIS A 65 15.19 5.24 1.83
C HIS A 65 13.75 5.35 1.32
N VAL A 66 12.81 4.81 2.08
CA VAL A 66 11.37 4.81 1.74
C VAL A 66 10.61 5.65 2.75
N ILE A 67 9.93 6.70 2.27
CA ILE A 67 8.89 7.41 3.04
C ILE A 67 7.55 6.88 2.54
N VAL A 68 6.88 6.04 3.33
CA VAL A 68 5.77 5.18 2.88
C VAL A 68 4.65 5.99 2.23
N TYR A 69 4.20 7.07 2.88
CA TYR A 69 3.11 7.90 2.35
C TYR A 69 3.48 8.58 1.02
N LEU A 70 4.72 9.05 0.88
CA LEU A 70 5.19 9.69 -0.35
C LEU A 70 5.37 8.68 -1.48
N SER A 71 5.91 7.50 -1.18
CA SER A 71 6.04 6.40 -2.15
C SER A 71 4.67 5.96 -2.67
N TYR A 72 3.70 5.73 -1.76
CA TYR A 72 2.30 5.43 -2.12
C TYR A 72 1.69 6.50 -3.04
N LYS A 73 1.85 7.78 -2.68
CA LYS A 73 1.35 8.91 -3.48
C LYS A 73 1.99 9.01 -4.86
N SER A 74 3.27 8.66 -4.98
CA SER A 74 3.99 8.63 -6.26
C SER A 74 3.40 7.55 -7.19
N HIS A 75 3.21 6.33 -6.68
CA HIS A 75 2.63 5.23 -7.45
C HIS A 75 1.18 5.51 -7.90
N LEU A 76 0.37 6.12 -7.02
CA LEU A 76 -1.00 6.51 -7.36
C LEU A 76 -1.05 7.53 -8.51
N LYS A 77 -0.06 8.44 -8.59
CA LYS A 77 0.08 9.39 -9.71
C LYS A 77 0.51 8.70 -11.00
N ALA A 78 1.44 7.74 -10.91
CA ALA A 78 1.98 7.04 -12.07
C ALA A 78 0.97 6.10 -12.74
N TYR A 79 0.13 5.41 -11.95
CA TYR A 79 -0.71 4.32 -12.45
C TYR A 79 -2.21 4.65 -12.49
N SER A 80 -2.66 5.79 -11.94
CA SER A 80 -4.07 6.09 -11.64
C SER A 80 -4.66 5.17 -10.56
N LYS A 81 -5.82 5.57 -10.01
CA LYS A 81 -6.52 4.79 -8.98
C LYS A 81 -6.99 3.42 -9.48
N LYS A 82 -7.29 3.27 -10.77
CA LYS A 82 -7.78 2.00 -11.34
C LYS A 82 -6.69 0.93 -11.35
N MET A 83 -5.45 1.32 -11.57
CA MET A 83 -4.31 0.40 -11.70
C MET A 83 -3.44 0.36 -10.44
N PHE A 84 -3.88 0.94 -9.33
CA PHE A 84 -3.18 0.92 -8.06
C PHE A 84 -4.19 0.99 -6.92
N ASP A 85 -4.92 -0.10 -6.72
CA ASP A 85 -6.01 -0.24 -5.76
C ASP A 85 -5.80 -1.53 -4.96
N PRO A 86 -5.61 -1.49 -3.63
CA PRO A 86 -5.51 -2.69 -2.82
C PRO A 86 -6.78 -3.55 -2.85
N PHE A 87 -7.91 -2.98 -3.29
CA PHE A 87 -9.21 -3.66 -3.34
C PHE A 87 -9.56 -4.15 -4.75
N CYS A 88 -10.23 -5.30 -4.82
CA CYS A 88 -10.68 -5.94 -6.07
C CYS A 88 -11.96 -5.26 -6.64
N ARG A 89 -11.91 -3.96 -6.95
CA ARG A 89 -13.09 -3.15 -7.33
C ARG A 89 -13.34 -3.03 -8.84
N TRP A 90 -12.32 -3.26 -9.66
CA TRP A 90 -12.36 -2.99 -11.11
C TRP A 90 -12.52 -4.27 -11.93
N LYS A 91 -12.14 -4.23 -13.21
CA LYS A 91 -12.17 -5.38 -14.11
C LYS A 91 -11.32 -6.51 -13.54
N ARG A 92 -11.97 -7.61 -13.17
CA ARG A 92 -11.32 -8.83 -12.68
C ARG A 92 -10.62 -9.55 -13.81
N ILE A 93 -9.50 -10.17 -13.47
CA ILE A 93 -8.69 -11.04 -14.32
C ILE A 93 -8.38 -12.31 -13.55
N LYS A 94 -8.20 -13.41 -14.28
CA LYS A 94 -7.68 -14.65 -13.71
C LYS A 94 -6.15 -14.62 -13.78
N PHE A 95 -5.48 -14.73 -12.64
CA PHE A 95 -4.02 -14.64 -12.53
C PHE A 95 -3.53 -15.75 -11.60
N HIS A 96 -2.79 -16.74 -12.12
CA HIS A 96 -2.29 -17.90 -11.36
C HIS A 96 -3.35 -18.50 -10.42
N ASP A 97 -4.52 -18.81 -11.00
CA ASP A 97 -5.72 -19.37 -10.34
C ASP A 97 -6.41 -18.47 -9.29
N MET A 98 -6.06 -17.19 -9.23
CA MET A 98 -6.75 -16.19 -8.40
C MET A 98 -7.64 -15.27 -9.25
N ASP A 99 -8.80 -14.92 -8.70
CA ASP A 99 -9.64 -13.84 -9.23
C ASP A 99 -9.21 -12.50 -8.60
N THR A 100 -8.46 -11.70 -9.36
CA THR A 100 -7.84 -10.45 -8.87
C THR A 100 -8.00 -9.33 -9.90
N THR A 101 -7.39 -8.17 -9.68
CA THR A 101 -7.31 -7.08 -10.66
C THR A 101 -5.86 -6.68 -10.90
N VAL A 102 -5.57 -6.09 -12.06
CA VAL A 102 -4.24 -5.53 -12.35
C VAL A 102 -3.85 -4.50 -11.29
N GLY A 103 -4.80 -3.70 -10.81
CA GLY A 103 -4.56 -2.70 -9.78
C GLY A 103 -4.18 -3.28 -8.42
N GLN A 104 -4.76 -4.41 -8.07
CA GLN A 104 -4.46 -5.11 -6.82
C GLN A 104 -3.08 -5.77 -6.89
N LEU A 105 -2.77 -6.46 -7.98
CA LEU A 105 -1.43 -7.04 -8.22
C LEU A 105 -0.34 -5.95 -8.22
N ASN A 106 -0.59 -4.81 -8.87
CA ASN A 106 0.36 -3.70 -8.93
C ASN A 106 0.56 -3.04 -7.56
N PHE A 107 -0.52 -2.88 -6.78
CA PHE A 107 -0.41 -2.39 -5.41
C PHE A 107 0.46 -3.31 -4.54
N PHE A 108 0.26 -4.62 -4.64
CA PHE A 108 1.01 -5.59 -3.84
C PHE A 108 2.45 -5.77 -4.30
N GLU A 109 2.73 -5.64 -5.59
CA GLU A 109 4.09 -5.65 -6.10
C GLU A 109 4.89 -4.51 -5.45
N TRP A 110 4.36 -3.29 -5.48
CA TRP A 110 4.95 -2.16 -4.77
C TRP A 110 5.09 -2.43 -3.26
N ALA A 111 4.04 -2.93 -2.61
CA ALA A 111 4.05 -3.12 -1.16
C ALA A 111 5.08 -4.17 -0.69
N ILE A 112 5.42 -5.14 -1.56
CA ILE A 112 6.49 -6.11 -1.34
C ILE A 112 7.85 -5.49 -1.67
N SER A 113 8.00 -4.88 -2.85
CA SER A 113 9.25 -4.32 -3.35
C SER A 113 9.81 -3.20 -2.45
N ASP A 114 8.94 -2.36 -1.91
CA ASP A 114 9.33 -1.28 -0.98
C ASP A 114 9.33 -1.75 0.50
N GLU A 115 9.17 -3.04 0.79
CA GLU A 115 9.14 -3.63 2.13
C GLU A 115 8.03 -3.06 3.07
N VAL A 116 6.97 -2.50 2.47
CA VAL A 116 5.81 -1.94 3.17
C VAL A 116 5.10 -3.00 4.01
N LEU A 117 4.95 -4.21 3.46
CA LEU A 117 4.34 -5.33 4.18
C LEU A 117 5.20 -5.82 5.35
N ASP A 118 6.53 -5.76 5.24
CA ASP A 118 7.46 -6.17 6.31
C ASP A 118 7.38 -5.18 7.49
N TYR A 119 7.38 -3.88 7.20
CA TYR A 119 7.18 -2.85 8.22
C TYR A 119 5.82 -3.01 8.92
N LEU A 120 4.76 -3.24 8.14
CA LEU A 120 3.42 -3.42 8.69
C LEU A 120 3.34 -4.65 9.59
N GLN A 121 4.00 -5.75 9.22
CA GLN A 121 4.01 -6.98 10.02
C GLN A 121 4.67 -6.76 11.39
N THR A 122 5.76 -5.99 11.43
CA THR A 122 6.52 -5.71 12.67
C THR A 122 5.82 -4.71 13.59
N HIS A 123 5.01 -3.79 13.03
CA HIS A 123 4.31 -2.74 13.78
C HIS A 123 2.78 -2.93 13.81
N ARG A 124 2.32 -4.16 13.56
CA ARG A 124 0.91 -4.49 13.33
C ARG A 124 0.00 -4.00 14.45
N GLU A 125 0.35 -4.28 15.71
CA GLU A 125 -0.49 -3.93 16.87
C GLU A 125 -0.70 -2.42 16.98
N ALA A 126 0.37 -1.64 16.86
CA ALA A 126 0.30 -0.18 16.96
C ALA A 126 -0.56 0.44 15.85
N ILE A 127 -0.44 -0.09 14.63
CA ILE A 127 -1.20 0.37 13.47
C ILE A 127 -2.67 -0.04 13.59
N HIS A 128 -2.94 -1.26 14.08
CA HIS A 128 -4.29 -1.74 14.32
C HIS A 128 -4.98 -0.95 15.43
N ALA A 129 -4.30 -0.67 16.54
CA ALA A 129 -4.82 0.14 17.63
C ALA A 129 -5.16 1.57 17.15
N ASP A 130 -4.29 2.21 16.37
CA ASP A 130 -4.57 3.54 15.80
C ASP A 130 -5.79 3.53 14.87
N MET A 131 -5.97 2.46 14.07
CA MET A 131 -7.19 2.27 13.29
C MET A 131 -8.42 2.17 14.19
N GLU A 132 -8.37 1.32 15.22
CA GLU A 132 -9.50 1.06 16.10
C GLU A 132 -9.92 2.31 16.89
N THR A 133 -8.96 3.08 17.42
CA THR A 133 -9.24 4.36 18.09
C THR A 133 -10.00 5.31 17.16
N ARG A 134 -9.62 5.39 15.89
CA ARG A 134 -10.32 6.24 14.91
C ARG A 134 -11.72 5.76 14.56
N LEU A 135 -11.96 4.45 14.56
CA LEU A 135 -13.32 3.93 14.39
C LEU A 135 -14.22 4.29 15.59
N HIS A 136 -13.69 4.24 16.82
CA HIS A 136 -14.43 4.60 18.02
C HIS A 136 -14.75 6.10 18.08
N GLU A 137 -13.76 6.96 17.81
CA GLU A 137 -13.97 8.41 17.69
C GLU A 137 -15.05 8.79 16.65
N ALA A 138 -15.24 7.96 15.61
CA ALA A 138 -16.30 8.18 14.63
C ALA A 138 -17.69 7.83 15.16
N LYS A 139 -17.82 6.77 15.95
CA LYS A 139 -19.08 6.33 16.54
C LYS A 139 -19.57 7.31 17.61
N ASP A 140 -18.69 7.77 18.49
CA ASP A 140 -19.09 8.66 19.60
C ASP A 140 -19.72 9.97 19.10
N THR A 141 -19.22 10.53 17.99
CA THR A 141 -19.79 11.76 17.41
C THR A 141 -21.09 11.52 16.64
N GLU A 142 -21.34 10.31 16.13
CA GLU A 142 -22.65 9.98 15.54
C GLU A 142 -23.75 9.95 16.61
N VAL A 143 -23.42 9.53 17.84
CA VAL A 143 -24.34 9.54 18.99
C VAL A 143 -24.73 10.97 19.40
N GLU A 144 -23.84 11.96 19.21
CA GLU A 144 -24.11 13.38 19.45
C GLU A 144 -24.99 14.05 18.36
N GLY A 145 -25.52 13.30 17.40
CA GLY A 145 -26.59 13.74 16.50
C GLY A 145 -26.17 14.69 15.37
N THR A 146 -24.89 15.05 15.24
CA THR A 146 -24.39 15.88 14.14
C THR A 146 -23.79 15.03 13.03
N LYS A 147 -24.40 15.03 11.83
CA LYS A 147 -23.83 14.39 10.64
C LYS A 147 -22.48 15.04 10.31
N ARG A 148 -21.39 14.30 10.48
CA ARG A 148 -20.04 14.77 10.15
C ARG A 148 -19.94 15.12 8.67
N LYS A 149 -19.51 16.35 8.36
CA LYS A 149 -19.07 16.71 7.01
C LYS A 149 -17.76 15.98 6.70
N ARG A 150 -17.55 15.66 5.42
CA ARG A 150 -16.31 15.00 4.94
C ARG A 150 -15.09 15.85 5.32
N HIS A 151 -14.21 15.31 6.15
CA HIS A 151 -12.95 15.94 6.56
C HIS A 151 -11.78 14.95 6.38
N GLU A 152 -10.54 15.44 6.43
CA GLU A 152 -9.37 14.57 6.37
C GLU A 152 -9.17 13.84 7.71
N LEU A 153 -9.01 12.51 7.66
CA LEU A 153 -8.87 11.67 8.86
C LEU A 153 -7.52 11.85 9.56
N SER A 154 -6.46 12.07 8.77
CA SER A 154 -5.08 12.21 9.26
C SER A 154 -4.44 13.44 8.64
N HIS A 155 -3.90 14.34 9.47
CA HIS A 155 -3.07 15.44 9.00
C HIS A 155 -1.71 14.91 8.53
N SER A 156 -1.17 15.51 7.47
CA SER A 156 0.10 15.06 6.88
C SER A 156 1.28 15.62 7.65
N ALA A 157 2.06 14.77 8.32
CA ALA A 157 3.29 15.20 8.98
C ALA A 157 4.36 15.70 7.98
N THR A 158 4.27 15.29 6.71
CA THR A 158 5.11 15.84 5.62
C THR A 158 4.79 17.28 5.22
N LYS A 159 3.69 17.87 5.72
CA LYS A 159 3.38 19.31 5.53
C LYS A 159 4.04 20.20 6.58
N SER A 160 4.76 19.61 7.55
CA SER A 160 5.61 20.27 8.53
C SER A 160 7.08 19.93 8.30
N MET A 161 7.98 20.80 8.78
CA MET A 161 9.42 20.56 8.69
C MET A 161 9.80 19.35 9.56
N THR A 162 10.15 18.24 8.91
CA THR A 162 10.59 16.99 9.57
C THR A 162 11.98 16.64 9.08
N ARG A 163 12.91 16.32 9.99
CA ARG A 163 14.30 15.97 9.66
C ARG A 163 14.48 14.45 9.73
N HIS A 164 15.01 13.85 8.67
CA HIS A 164 15.46 12.46 8.65
C HIS A 164 16.99 12.45 8.57
N ASP A 165 17.66 11.81 9.51
CA ASP A 165 19.12 11.65 9.50
C ASP A 165 19.48 10.30 8.89
N VAL A 166 19.57 10.25 7.56
CA VAL A 166 19.79 9.03 6.79
C VAL A 166 20.95 9.22 5.80
N ARG A 167 21.84 8.24 5.73
CA ARG A 167 22.95 8.22 4.77
C ARG A 167 22.48 7.56 3.47
N VAL A 168 22.37 8.36 2.41
CA VAL A 168 22.01 7.87 1.06
C VAL A 168 23.26 7.83 0.20
N THR A 169 23.54 6.68 -0.42
CA THR A 169 24.67 6.52 -1.36
C THR A 169 24.13 6.42 -2.78
N VAL A 170 24.56 7.32 -3.67
CA VAL A 170 24.22 7.28 -5.09
C VAL A 170 25.43 6.74 -5.85
N LYS A 171 25.22 5.66 -6.64
CA LYS A 171 26.23 5.10 -7.54
C LYS A 171 25.79 5.33 -8.97
N PHE A 172 26.73 5.66 -9.84
CA PHE A 172 26.53 5.75 -11.28
C PHE A 172 27.42 4.68 -11.93
N ASP A 173 26.85 3.92 -12.86
CA ASP A 173 27.56 2.98 -13.73
C ASP A 173 28.01 3.69 -15.02
#